data_AF-A0A7S0W8C3-F1
#
_entry.id   AF-A0A7S0W8C3-F1
#
_cell.length_a   1.000
_cell.length_b   1.000
_cell.length_c   1.000
_cell.angle_alpha   90.00
_cell.angle_beta   90.00
_cell.angle_gamma   90.00
#
_symmetry.space_group_name_H-M   'P 1'
#
loop_
_entity.id
_entity.type
_entity.pdbx_description
1 polymer ?
#
loop_
_entity_poly.entity_id
_entity_poly.type
_entity_poly.pdbx_seq_one_letter_code
_entity_poly.pdbx_strand_id
1 'polypeptide(L)'
;SDFGDGGAFPEIAVAQYPLDMGRKADSKASAVVALQMDSEGNIKYDAILNQDRTHRKVVQSTARDLVAKKVTEMDLEKPDQDEVIAKTQETQAALEKLINGKITAAKVARPEINQKKESEYIRYTPQGGGKNTNSGAKERIIKMHEMPVDPLDPPKFQ
;
A
#
# COMPACT_ATOMS: atom_id res chain seq x y z
N SER A 1 42.60 -10.15 6.55
CA SER A 1 41.40 -9.95 5.72
C SER A 1 41.70 -10.54 4.36
N ASP A 2 41.18 -11.73 4.09
CA ASP A 2 41.57 -12.52 2.91
C ASP A 2 41.01 -11.96 1.59
N PHE A 3 40.08 -11.00 1.68
CA PHE A 3 39.34 -10.42 0.55
C PHE A 3 39.72 -8.96 0.21
N GLY A 4 40.77 -8.38 0.81
CA GLY A 4 41.15 -6.98 0.53
C GLY A 4 40.00 -5.98 0.77
N ASP A 5 39.51 -5.35 -0.29
CA ASP A 5 38.37 -4.40 -0.32
C ASP A 5 36.99 -5.09 -0.42
N GLY A 6 36.97 -6.43 -0.31
CA GLY A 6 35.77 -7.25 -0.42
C GLY A 6 35.66 -7.98 -1.77
N GLY A 7 34.52 -8.63 -1.98
CA GLY A 7 34.28 -9.49 -3.14
C GLY A 7 34.54 -10.97 -2.86
N ALA A 8 33.63 -11.82 -3.33
CA ALA A 8 33.76 -13.27 -3.26
C ALA A 8 34.16 -13.80 -4.63
N PHE A 9 35.10 -14.74 -4.68
CA PHE A 9 35.63 -15.34 -5.91
C PHE A 9 34.73 -16.51 -6.35
N PRO A 10 33.91 -16.36 -7.40
CA PRO A 10 32.98 -17.41 -7.84
C PRO A 10 33.68 -18.67 -8.37
N GLU A 11 34.94 -18.58 -8.77
CA GLU A 11 35.77 -19.68 -9.25
C GLU A 11 36.24 -20.63 -8.14
N ILE A 12 36.19 -20.19 -6.87
CA ILE A 12 36.55 -21.02 -5.73
C ILE A 12 35.27 -21.67 -5.20
N ALA A 13 35.21 -23.01 -5.25
CA ALA A 13 34.08 -23.82 -4.80
C ALA A 13 33.95 -23.90 -3.25
N VAL A 14 34.15 -22.78 -2.56
CA VAL A 14 34.01 -22.61 -1.12
C VAL A 14 33.14 -21.39 -0.87
N ALA A 15 32.18 -21.51 0.04
CA ALA A 15 31.35 -20.39 0.46
C ALA A 15 32.21 -19.34 1.16
N GLN A 16 32.34 -18.19 0.51
CA GLN A 16 33.07 -17.03 1.01
C GLN A 16 32.06 -15.98 1.48
N TYR A 17 32.34 -15.32 2.60
CA TYR A 17 31.43 -14.35 3.21
C TYR A 17 32.16 -13.02 3.48
N PRO A 18 32.52 -12.24 2.44
CA PRO A 18 33.05 -10.88 2.63
C PRO A 18 32.05 -10.04 3.44
N LEU A 19 32.53 -9.30 4.44
CA LEU A 19 31.70 -8.49 5.36
C LEU A 19 30.58 -9.29 6.08
N ASP A 20 30.78 -10.60 6.29
CA ASP A 20 29.80 -11.52 6.88
C ASP A 20 28.45 -11.60 6.13
N MET A 21 28.38 -11.07 4.90
CA MET A 21 27.19 -11.06 4.07
C MET A 21 26.83 -12.48 3.61
N GLY A 22 25.54 -12.84 3.67
CA GLY A 22 25.05 -14.15 3.20
C GLY A 22 25.17 -15.29 4.22
N ARG A 23 25.72 -15.03 5.41
CA ARG A 23 25.59 -15.95 6.55
C ARG A 23 24.18 -15.88 7.10
N LYS A 24 23.68 -17.01 7.63
CA LYS A 24 22.47 -16.99 8.45
C LYS A 24 22.79 -16.21 9.72
N ALA A 25 22.02 -15.17 10.02
CA ALA A 25 22.22 -14.38 11.22
C ALA A 25 22.06 -15.27 12.47
N ASP A 26 23.01 -15.19 13.41
CA ASP A 26 22.95 -15.93 14.69
C ASP A 26 21.79 -15.45 15.58
N SER A 27 21.30 -14.22 15.36
CA SER A 27 20.12 -13.68 16.02
C SER A 27 18.84 -14.09 15.29
N LYS A 28 18.06 -14.98 15.93
CA LYS A 28 16.66 -15.21 15.57
C LYS A 28 15.91 -13.88 15.60
N ALA A 29 15.33 -13.48 14.46
CA ALA A 29 14.36 -12.39 14.31
C ALA A 29 14.61 -11.19 15.25
N SER A 30 15.67 -10.44 15.02
CA SER A 30 15.85 -9.17 15.73
C SER A 30 14.73 -8.21 15.31
N ALA A 31 13.91 -7.76 16.27
CA ALA A 31 12.92 -6.70 16.09
C ALA A 31 13.60 -5.33 15.91
N VAL A 32 14.52 -5.24 14.96
CA VAL A 32 15.36 -4.08 14.66
C VAL A 32 15.12 -3.69 13.21
N VAL A 33 14.78 -2.43 12.99
CA VAL A 33 14.64 -1.88 11.64
C VAL A 33 16.00 -1.92 10.95
N ALA A 34 16.04 -2.49 9.74
CA ALA A 34 17.28 -2.57 8.98
C ALA A 34 17.86 -1.16 8.74
N LEU A 35 19.17 -1.02 8.93
CA LEU A 35 19.87 0.23 8.63
C LEU A 35 19.79 0.48 7.12
N GLN A 36 19.15 1.58 6.74
CA GLN A 36 19.01 2.02 5.36
C GLN A 36 19.99 3.15 5.08
N MET A 37 20.47 3.23 3.84
CA MET A 37 21.29 4.34 3.35
C MET A 37 20.56 5.12 2.26
N ASP A 38 20.93 6.39 2.08
CA ASP A 38 20.51 7.21 0.95
C ASP A 38 21.42 7.00 -0.27
N SER A 39 21.08 7.68 -1.37
CA SER A 39 21.88 7.65 -2.60
C SER A 39 23.25 8.34 -2.46
N GLU A 40 23.44 9.14 -1.41
CA GLU A 40 24.69 9.83 -1.10
C GLU A 40 25.59 9.01 -0.15
N GLY A 41 25.09 7.89 0.38
CA GLY A 41 25.79 7.03 1.33
C GLY A 41 25.60 7.41 2.80
N ASN A 42 24.71 8.36 3.12
CA ASN A 42 24.37 8.70 4.50
C ASN A 42 23.35 7.71 5.07
N ILE A 43 23.40 7.50 6.39
CA ILE A 43 22.45 6.64 7.11
C ILE A 43 21.09 7.34 7.21
N LYS A 44 20.02 6.66 6.77
CA LYS A 44 18.64 7.13 6.84
C LYS A 44 18.03 6.84 8.21
N TYR A 45 18.21 7.76 9.15
CA TYR A 45 17.52 7.69 10.45
C TYR A 45 15.99 7.89 10.33
N ASP A 46 15.53 8.49 9.24
CA ASP A 46 14.11 8.73 8.94
C ASP A 46 13.27 7.45 8.84
N ALA A 47 13.90 6.30 8.60
CA ALA A 47 13.23 5.00 8.56
C ALA A 47 12.49 4.70 9.87
N ILE A 48 13.00 5.19 11.01
CA ILE A 48 12.36 5.05 12.32
C ILE A 48 11.05 5.85 12.37
N LEU A 49 11.03 7.06 11.82
CA LEU A 49 9.85 7.93 11.80
C LEU A 49 8.79 7.45 10.80
N ASN A 50 9.22 6.71 9.77
CA ASN A 50 8.36 6.24 8.69
C ASN A 50 7.79 4.83 8.92
N GLN A 51 8.12 4.15 10.02
CA GLN A 51 7.73 2.75 10.25
C GLN A 51 6.21 2.51 10.16
N ASP A 52 5.40 3.41 10.72
CA ASP A 52 3.93 3.30 10.72
C ASP A 52 3.25 4.12 9.62
N ARG A 53 4.03 4.71 8.72
CA ARG A 53 3.52 5.66 7.71
C ARG A 53 3.61 5.06 6.32
N THR A 54 2.68 5.47 5.46
CA THR A 54 2.78 5.15 4.03
C THR A 54 3.94 5.94 3.43
N HIS A 55 4.64 5.33 2.47
CA HIS A 55 5.72 5.96 1.71
C HIS A 55 5.31 7.28 1.01
N ARG A 56 4.01 7.53 0.87
CA ARG A 56 3.44 8.76 0.27
C ARG A 56 3.43 9.94 1.25
N LYS A 57 3.51 9.71 2.56
CA LYS A 57 3.52 10.78 3.56
C LYS A 57 4.95 11.29 3.73
N VAL A 58 5.20 12.52 3.29
CA VAL A 58 6.50 13.17 3.43
C VAL A 58 6.72 13.59 4.89
N VAL A 59 7.90 13.27 5.44
CA VAL A 59 8.35 13.68 6.77
C VAL A 59 9.65 14.45 6.59
N GLN A 60 9.67 15.67 7.11
CA GLN A 60 10.87 16.48 7.19
C GLN A 60 11.56 16.19 8.51
N SER A 61 12.78 15.66 8.45
CA SER A 61 13.52 15.15 9.62
C SER A 61 15.01 15.47 9.56
N THR A 62 15.51 15.92 8.42
CA THR A 62 16.92 16.27 8.26
C THR A 62 17.15 17.74 8.55
N ALA A 63 18.37 18.10 8.98
CA ALA A 63 18.73 19.50 9.17
C ALA A 63 18.68 20.31 7.86
N ARG A 64 18.80 19.65 6.70
CA ARG A 64 18.65 20.27 5.38
C ARG A 64 17.25 20.85 5.19
N ASP A 65 16.23 20.23 5.77
CA ASP A 65 14.84 20.66 5.67
C ASP A 65 14.54 21.93 6.49
N LEU A 66 15.40 22.26 7.47
CA LEU A 66 15.31 23.49 8.26
C LEU A 66 15.91 24.71 7.55
N VAL A 67 16.78 24.48 6.57
CA VAL A 67 17.44 25.56 5.85
C VAL A 67 16.47 26.15 4.81
N ALA A 68 16.28 27.46 4.85
CA ALA A 68 15.41 28.15 3.90
C ALA A 68 15.91 27.96 2.47
N LYS A 69 15.06 27.36 1.61
CA LYS A 69 15.33 27.28 0.17
C LYS A 69 15.19 28.68 -0.43
N LYS A 70 16.15 29.08 -1.27
CA LYS A 70 15.99 30.25 -2.14
C LYS A 70 15.01 29.88 -3.24
N VAL A 71 13.81 30.44 -3.17
CA VAL A 71 12.72 30.17 -4.11
C VAL A 71 12.78 31.20 -5.22
N THR A 72 12.68 30.76 -6.47
CA THR A 72 12.53 31.63 -7.64
C THR A 72 11.05 31.77 -8.00
N GLU A 73 10.67 32.81 -8.76
CA GLU A 73 9.25 33.03 -9.12
C GLU A 73 8.63 31.83 -9.87
N MET A 74 9.45 31.09 -10.63
CA MET A 74 9.03 29.89 -11.36
C MET A 74 8.67 28.71 -10.43
N ASP A 75 9.18 28.66 -9.20
CA ASP A 75 8.89 27.59 -8.23
C ASP A 75 7.53 27.81 -7.51
N LEU A 76 6.95 29.00 -7.62
CA LEU A 76 5.71 29.41 -6.93
C LEU A 76 4.50 29.48 -7.86
N GLU A 77 4.67 29.07 -9.11
CA GLU A 77 3.58 29.07 -10.07
C GLU A 77 2.47 28.12 -9.61
N LYS A 78 1.23 28.60 -9.74
CA LYS A 78 0.07 27.74 -9.49
C LYS A 78 0.05 26.64 -10.55
N PRO A 79 -0.40 25.43 -10.20
CA PRO A 79 -0.68 24.40 -11.19
C PRO A 79 -1.65 24.93 -12.27
N ASP A 80 -1.60 24.31 -13.44
CA ASP A 80 -2.41 24.71 -14.58
C ASP A 80 -3.92 24.67 -14.26
N GLN A 81 -4.69 25.56 -14.88
CA GLN A 81 -6.12 25.70 -14.61
C GLN A 81 -6.88 24.41 -14.94
N ASP A 82 -6.49 23.72 -16.01
CA ASP A 82 -7.10 22.46 -16.42
C ASP A 82 -6.86 21.35 -15.40
N GLU A 83 -5.66 21.26 -14.82
CA GLU A 83 -5.36 20.30 -13.75
C GLU A 83 -6.15 20.59 -12.47
N VAL A 84 -6.31 21.86 -12.13
CA VAL A 84 -7.10 22.28 -10.97
C VAL A 84 -8.56 21.86 -11.17
N ILE A 85 -9.15 22.14 -12.33
CA ILE A 85 -10.53 21.76 -12.66
C ILE A 85 -10.69 20.23 -12.60
N ALA A 86 -9.77 19.47 -13.18
CA ALA A 86 -9.80 18.01 -13.15
C ALA A 86 -9.78 17.46 -11.70
N LYS A 87 -8.87 17.96 -10.86
CA LYS A 87 -8.80 17.57 -9.44
C LYS A 87 -10.04 18.01 -8.66
N THR A 88 -10.58 19.19 -8.94
CA THR A 88 -11.84 19.66 -8.33
C THR A 88 -13.00 18.74 -8.68
N GLN A 89 -13.14 18.30 -9.92
CA GLN A 89 -14.19 17.36 -10.32
C GLN A 89 -14.01 15.98 -9.66
N GLU A 90 -12.79 15.46 -9.63
CA GLU A 90 -12.48 14.18 -8.97
C GLU A 90 -12.81 14.21 -7.47
N THR A 91 -12.36 15.27 -6.79
CA THR A 91 -12.61 15.46 -5.35
C THR A 91 -14.08 15.71 -5.05
N GLN A 92 -14.78 16.48 -5.89
CA GLN A 92 -16.22 16.68 -5.77
C GLN A 92 -16.97 15.35 -5.88
N ALA A 93 -16.69 14.54 -6.91
CA ALA A 93 -17.34 13.24 -7.10
C ALA A 93 -17.06 12.27 -5.94
N ALA A 94 -15.85 12.30 -5.37
CA ALA A 94 -15.50 11.49 -4.19
C ALA A 94 -16.27 11.93 -2.94
N LEU A 95 -16.39 13.23 -2.70
CA LEU A 95 -17.16 13.78 -1.58
C LEU A 95 -18.66 13.50 -1.72
N GLU A 96 -19.21 13.64 -2.93
CA GLU A 96 -20.61 13.31 -3.22
C GLU A 96 -20.91 11.83 -2.90
N LYS A 97 -20.01 10.90 -3.25
CA LYS A 97 -20.17 9.47 -2.89
C LYS A 97 -20.21 9.25 -1.38
N LEU A 98 -19.31 9.90 -0.62
CA LEU A 98 -19.27 9.80 0.83
C LEU A 98 -20.53 10.39 1.49
N ILE A 99 -20.97 11.55 1.00
CA ILE A 99 -22.16 12.24 1.50
C ILE A 99 -23.42 11.42 1.18
N ASN A 100 -23.54 10.90 -0.04
CA ASN A 100 -24.65 10.04 -0.42
C ASN A 100 -24.76 8.80 0.47
N GLY A 101 -23.63 8.17 0.83
CA GLY A 101 -23.62 7.07 1.82
C GLY A 101 -24.13 7.47 3.21
N LYS A 102 -23.81 8.69 3.68
CA LYS A 102 -24.33 9.22 4.95
C LYS A 102 -25.81 9.55 4.87
N ILE A 103 -26.27 10.12 3.76
CA ILE A 103 -27.67 10.48 3.52
C ILE A 103 -28.53 9.21 3.44
N THR A 104 -28.09 8.17 2.72
CA THR A 104 -28.83 6.91 2.62
C THR A 104 -28.90 6.19 3.97
N ALA A 105 -27.86 6.29 4.80
CA ALA A 105 -27.87 5.73 6.14
C ALA A 105 -28.90 6.41 7.06
N ALA A 106 -29.05 7.73 6.96
CA ALA A 106 -29.98 8.52 7.77
C ALA A 106 -31.46 8.42 7.31
N LYS A 107 -31.71 8.02 6.06
CA LYS A 107 -33.07 7.79 5.55
C LYS A 107 -33.69 6.55 6.19
N VAL A 108 -34.89 6.72 6.76
CA VAL A 108 -35.68 5.65 7.43
C VAL A 108 -36.17 4.61 6.42
N ALA A 109 -36.68 5.05 5.27
CA ALA A 109 -37.07 4.17 4.18
C ALA A 109 -35.90 3.99 3.20
N ARG A 110 -35.51 2.73 2.97
CA ARG A 110 -34.43 2.36 2.04
C ARG A 110 -34.96 1.50 0.88
N PRO A 111 -35.71 2.10 -0.06
CA PRO A 111 -36.31 1.35 -1.18
C PRO A 111 -35.26 0.71 -2.11
N GLU A 112 -34.04 1.24 -2.13
CA GLU A 112 -32.92 0.72 -2.94
C GLU A 112 -32.37 -0.62 -2.44
N ILE A 113 -32.55 -0.97 -1.17
CA ILE A 113 -32.05 -2.23 -0.59
C ILE A 113 -32.67 -3.46 -1.25
N ASN A 114 -33.88 -3.33 -1.80
CA ASN A 114 -34.58 -4.42 -2.48
C ASN A 114 -34.52 -4.33 -4.01
N GLN A 115 -33.76 -3.37 -4.57
CA GLN A 115 -33.49 -3.38 -6.00
C GLN A 115 -32.51 -4.52 -6.31
N LYS A 116 -33.00 -5.52 -7.05
CA LYS A 116 -32.17 -6.66 -7.47
C LYS A 116 -31.02 -6.15 -8.34
N LYS A 117 -29.82 -6.10 -7.78
CA LYS A 117 -28.60 -5.96 -8.59
C LYS A 117 -28.37 -7.24 -9.39
N GLU A 118 -27.84 -7.07 -10.59
CA GLU A 118 -27.42 -8.19 -11.41
C GLU A 118 -26.26 -8.94 -10.76
N SER A 119 -26.13 -10.23 -11.06
CA SER A 119 -25.08 -11.06 -10.49
C SER A 119 -23.71 -10.74 -11.07
N GLU A 120 -22.71 -10.61 -10.22
CA GLU A 120 -21.33 -10.33 -10.64
C GLU A 120 -20.51 -11.62 -10.71
N TYR A 121 -19.68 -11.78 -11.75
CA TYR A 121 -18.75 -12.90 -11.86
C TYR A 121 -17.33 -12.45 -11.52
N ILE A 122 -16.73 -13.06 -10.50
CA ILE A 122 -15.37 -12.76 -10.04
C ILE A 122 -14.46 -13.94 -10.39
N ARG A 123 -13.34 -13.65 -11.06
CA ARG A 123 -12.27 -14.62 -11.28
C ARG A 123 -11.29 -14.57 -10.11
N TYR A 124 -11.12 -15.69 -9.42
CA TYR A 124 -10.27 -15.83 -8.25
C TYR A 124 -9.15 -16.84 -8.46
N THR A 125 -7.93 -16.43 -8.13
CA THR A 125 -6.74 -17.27 -8.17
C THR A 125 -6.26 -17.55 -6.74
N PRO A 126 -6.43 -18.78 -6.22
CA PRO A 126 -6.01 -19.10 -4.86
C PRO A 126 -4.48 -19.10 -4.71
N GLN A 127 -3.96 -18.44 -3.68
CA GLN A 127 -2.56 -18.61 -3.28
C GLN A 127 -2.41 -19.94 -2.50
N GLY A 128 -1.52 -20.82 -2.95
CA GLY A 128 -1.28 -22.14 -2.35
C GLY A 128 -1.95 -23.33 -3.04
N GLY A 129 -2.48 -23.15 -4.26
CA GLY A 129 -3.12 -24.23 -5.02
C GLY A 129 -2.14 -25.33 -5.44
N GLY A 130 -2.11 -26.43 -4.69
CA GLY A 130 -1.47 -27.69 -5.12
C GLY A 130 -2.37 -28.47 -6.08
N LYS A 131 -1.80 -29.43 -6.84
CA LYS A 131 -2.54 -30.25 -7.84
C LYS A 131 -3.78 -30.96 -7.26
N ASN A 132 -3.83 -31.20 -5.96
CA ASN A 132 -4.94 -31.87 -5.26
C ASN A 132 -6.05 -30.93 -4.79
N THR A 133 -5.89 -29.62 -4.98
CA THR A 133 -6.89 -28.60 -4.61
C THR A 133 -7.47 -27.98 -5.88
N ASN A 134 -8.73 -27.51 -5.82
CA ASN A 134 -9.43 -26.93 -6.98
C ASN A 134 -9.59 -27.87 -8.18
N SER A 135 -9.71 -29.18 -7.97
CA SER A 135 -9.84 -30.18 -9.04
C SER A 135 -8.76 -30.07 -10.14
N GLY A 136 -7.56 -29.58 -9.78
CA GLY A 136 -6.46 -29.33 -10.71
C GLY A 136 -6.54 -28.04 -11.52
N ALA A 137 -7.60 -27.24 -11.37
CA ALA A 137 -7.72 -25.94 -12.03
C ALA A 137 -6.90 -24.86 -11.32
N LYS A 138 -6.33 -23.93 -12.10
CA LYS A 138 -5.55 -22.80 -11.57
C LYS A 138 -6.42 -21.69 -10.97
N GLU A 139 -7.63 -21.51 -11.48
CA GLU A 139 -8.51 -20.39 -11.15
C GLU A 139 -9.93 -20.88 -10.88
N ARG A 140 -10.76 -20.05 -10.26
CA ARG A 140 -12.18 -20.26 -10.01
C ARG A 140 -12.97 -19.06 -10.53
N ILE A 141 -14.15 -19.31 -11.10
CA ILE A 141 -15.12 -18.26 -11.41
C ILE A 141 -16.24 -18.36 -10.39
N ILE A 142 -16.47 -17.29 -9.64
CA ILE A 142 -17.47 -17.21 -8.57
C ILE A 142 -18.57 -16.25 -9.02
N LYS A 143 -19.81 -16.72 -8.99
CA LYS A 143 -20.99 -15.88 -9.23
C LYS A 143 -21.49 -15.33 -7.89
N MET A 144 -21.35 -14.03 -7.69
CA MET A 144 -21.80 -13.33 -6.49
C MET A 144 -23.21 -12.79 -6.68
N HIS A 145 -24.04 -12.95 -5.65
CA HIS A 145 -25.39 -12.41 -5.57
C HIS A 145 -25.53 -11.63 -4.27
N GLU A 146 -26.15 -10.45 -4.31
CA GLU A 146 -26.53 -9.71 -3.11
C GLU A 146 -27.75 -10.39 -2.47
N MET A 147 -27.64 -10.74 -1.19
CA MET A 147 -28.73 -11.36 -0.44
C MET A 147 -29.83 -10.30 -0.21
N PRO A 148 -31.09 -10.57 -0.59
CA PRO A 148 -32.17 -9.63 -0.35
C PRO A 148 -32.35 -9.42 1.16
N VAL A 149 -32.47 -8.16 1.58
CA VAL A 149 -32.62 -7.79 2.99
C VAL A 149 -34.07 -7.37 3.24
N ASP A 150 -34.68 -7.95 4.28
CA ASP A 150 -36.02 -7.58 4.70
C ASP A 150 -36.04 -6.11 5.17
N PRO A 151 -36.90 -5.26 4.58
CA PRO A 151 -36.98 -3.85 4.94
C PRO A 151 -37.46 -3.59 6.38
N LEU A 152 -38.03 -4.59 7.07
CA LEU A 152 -38.52 -4.48 8.45
C LEU A 152 -37.57 -5.11 9.49
N ASP A 153 -36.47 -5.74 9.07
CA ASP A 153 -35.50 -6.35 9.97
C ASP A 153 -34.72 -5.25 10.73
N PRO A 154 -34.76 -5.22 12.09
CA PRO A 154 -34.04 -4.22 12.87
C PRO A 154 -32.51 -4.40 12.80
N PRO A 155 -31.72 -3.42 13.28
CA PRO A 155 -30.26 -3.54 13.34
C PRO A 155 -29.80 -4.78 14.11
N LYS A 156 -28.97 -5.62 13.48
CA LYS A 156 -28.54 -6.92 14.03
C LYS A 156 -27.49 -6.85 15.14
N PHE A 157 -26.71 -5.78 15.18
CA PHE A 157 -25.58 -5.60 16.10
C PHE A 157 -25.73 -4.27 16.86
N GLN A 158 -25.31 -4.26 18.12
CA GLN A 158 -25.18 -3.05 18.94
C GLN A 158 -23.89 -2.31 18.61
#